data_AF-A0A833XTI9-F1
#
_entry.id   AF-A0A833XTI9-F1
#
_cell.length_a   1.000
_cell.length_b   1.000
_cell.length_c   1.000
_cell.angle_alpha   90.00
_cell.angle_beta   90.00
_cell.angle_gamma   90.00
#
_symmetry.space_group_name_H-M   'P 1'
#
loop_
_entity.id
_entity.type
_entity.pdbx_description
1 polymer ?
#
loop_
_entity_poly.entity_id
_entity_poly.type
_entity_poly.pdbx_seq_one_letter_code
_entity_poly.pdbx_strand_id
1 'polypeptide(L)'
;SGDFMIMLFHYDGRTSEWDQFEWSKSAIHVSVRRQTKWWYAKRFLHPDVVSAFEYIFIWDEDLGVEHFNGDKYIELVKKHGLEISQPGLEPNNGLTWEMTKRRGNSEVHMVTDEKPGWCNDPHLPPCAAYSLSLSLSCLCVCVCVHASPSKSI
;
A
#
# COMPACT_ATOMS: atom_id res chain seq x y z
N SER A 1 -0.02 -19.71 5.05
CA SER A 1 -0.82 -18.80 4.19
C SER A 1 -2.14 -18.38 4.85
N GLY A 2 -2.30 -18.49 6.17
CA GLY A 2 -3.58 -18.21 6.84
C GLY A 2 -3.76 -16.76 7.28
N ASP A 3 -2.69 -15.96 7.28
CA ASP A 3 -2.69 -14.68 8.00
C ASP A 3 -3.00 -13.47 7.10
N PHE A 4 -3.06 -13.67 5.78
CA PHE A 4 -3.34 -12.60 4.82
C PHE A 4 -4.53 -12.93 3.93
N MET A 5 -5.44 -11.96 3.79
CA MET A 5 -6.45 -11.96 2.74
C MET A 5 -6.06 -10.95 1.67
N ILE A 6 -6.19 -11.34 0.41
CA ILE A 6 -5.84 -10.52 -0.75
C ILE A 6 -7.12 -10.12 -1.48
N MET A 7 -7.25 -8.84 -1.80
CA MET A 7 -8.32 -8.29 -2.60
C MET A 7 -7.73 -7.54 -3.80
N LEU A 8 -8.15 -7.90 -5.01
CA LEU A 8 -7.66 -7.35 -6.26
C LEU A 8 -8.75 -6.50 -6.93
N PHE A 9 -8.42 -5.25 -7.26
CA PHE A 9 -9.31 -4.31 -7.94
C PHE A 9 -9.03 -4.25 -9.45
N HIS A 10 -9.96 -4.74 -10.28
CA HIS A 10 -9.81 -4.91 -11.73
C HIS A 10 -10.52 -3.79 -12.50
N TYR A 11 -9.73 -2.85 -13.05
CA TYR A 11 -10.23 -1.69 -13.79
C TYR A 11 -10.59 -1.97 -15.26
N ASP A 12 -10.03 -3.05 -15.80
CA ASP A 12 -10.13 -3.49 -17.19
C ASP A 12 -11.19 -4.58 -17.42
N GLY A 13 -11.64 -5.23 -16.35
CA GLY A 13 -12.56 -6.35 -16.40
C GLY A 13 -11.93 -7.68 -16.79
N ARG A 14 -10.60 -7.82 -16.72
CA ARG A 14 -9.83 -9.00 -17.15
C ARG A 14 -9.51 -9.94 -15.99
N THR A 15 -10.50 -10.28 -15.18
CA THR A 15 -10.30 -11.13 -13.99
C THR A 15 -9.75 -12.51 -14.32
N SER A 16 -10.15 -13.10 -15.45
CA SER A 16 -9.72 -14.45 -15.87
C SER A 16 -8.23 -14.53 -16.25
N GLU A 17 -7.58 -13.41 -16.58
CA GLU A 17 -6.12 -13.41 -16.84
C GLU A 17 -5.31 -13.73 -15.57
N TRP A 18 -5.91 -13.59 -14.40
CA TRP A 18 -5.29 -13.90 -13.11
C TRP A 18 -5.39 -15.39 -12.75
N ASP A 19 -6.24 -16.17 -13.41
CA ASP A 19 -6.46 -17.60 -13.11
C ASP A 19 -5.20 -18.45 -13.31
N GLN A 20 -4.21 -17.93 -14.05
CA GLN A 20 -2.89 -18.53 -14.22
C GLN A 20 -2.06 -18.57 -12.93
N PHE A 21 -2.41 -17.75 -11.93
CA PHE A 21 -1.72 -17.69 -10.64
C PHE A 21 -2.51 -18.44 -9.58
N GLU A 22 -1.98 -19.53 -9.04
CA GLU A 22 -2.71 -20.34 -8.04
C GLU A 22 -3.13 -19.55 -6.79
N TRP A 23 -2.31 -18.59 -6.36
CA TRP A 23 -2.63 -17.74 -5.20
C TRP A 23 -3.81 -16.79 -5.46
N SER A 24 -4.06 -16.39 -6.72
CA SER A 24 -5.14 -15.47 -7.06
C SER A 24 -6.50 -16.13 -6.88
N LYS A 25 -6.59 -17.45 -7.05
CA LYS A 25 -7.84 -18.21 -6.88
C LYS A 25 -8.41 -18.13 -5.46
N SER A 26 -7.56 -17.84 -4.47
CA SER A 26 -7.97 -17.58 -3.09
C SER A 26 -8.17 -16.10 -2.77
N ALA A 27 -7.91 -15.21 -3.72
CA ALA A 27 -8.10 -13.77 -3.56
C ALA A 27 -9.55 -13.37 -3.86
N ILE A 28 -9.97 -12.22 -3.33
CA ILE A 28 -11.26 -11.59 -3.65
C ILE A 28 -11.05 -10.68 -4.86
N HIS A 29 -11.73 -10.97 -5.97
CA HIS A 29 -11.67 -10.15 -7.18
C HIS A 29 -12.86 -9.20 -7.24
N VAL A 30 -12.60 -7.89 -7.29
CA VAL A 30 -13.63 -6.86 -7.48
C VAL A 30 -13.39 -6.19 -8.83
N SER A 31 -14.39 -6.23 -9.71
CA SER A 31 -14.23 -5.79 -11.09
C SER A 31 -15.35 -4.82 -11.50
N VAL A 32 -14.96 -3.57 -11.71
CA VAL A 32 -15.81 -2.45 -12.15
C VAL A 32 -15.01 -1.62 -13.15
N ARG A 33 -15.46 -1.65 -14.40
CA ARG A 33 -14.76 -0.98 -15.51
C ARG A 33 -14.69 0.53 -15.31
N ARG A 34 -13.55 1.11 -15.69
CA ARG A 34 -13.32 2.57 -15.80
C ARG A 34 -13.49 3.34 -14.47
N GLN A 35 -13.11 2.73 -13.36
CA GLN A 35 -13.05 3.40 -12.06
C GLN A 35 -11.61 3.79 -11.70
N THR A 36 -11.43 4.55 -10.62
CA THR A 36 -10.10 4.94 -10.11
C THR A 36 -9.75 4.15 -8.86
N LYS A 37 -8.45 4.08 -8.52
CA LYS A 37 -7.94 3.47 -7.28
C LYS A 37 -8.75 3.82 -6.04
N TRP A 38 -8.94 5.12 -5.82
CA TRP A 38 -9.70 5.63 -4.68
C TRP A 38 -11.18 5.33 -4.73
N TRP A 39 -11.75 5.17 -5.92
CA TRP A 39 -13.15 4.78 -6.06
C TRP A 39 -13.40 3.39 -5.46
N TYR A 40 -12.48 2.44 -5.66
CA TYR A 40 -12.56 1.12 -5.05
C TYR A 40 -12.26 1.18 -3.56
N ALA A 41 -11.14 1.78 -3.16
CA ALA A 41 -10.76 1.86 -1.75
C ALA A 41 -11.90 2.45 -0.91
N LYS A 42 -12.50 3.56 -1.35
CA LYS A 42 -13.64 4.20 -0.66
C LYS A 42 -14.88 3.30 -0.52
N ARG A 43 -15.09 2.34 -1.44
CA ARG A 43 -16.29 1.47 -1.47
C ARG A 43 -16.09 0.12 -0.80
N PHE A 44 -14.89 -0.43 -0.90
CA PHE A 44 -14.60 -1.79 -0.47
C PHE A 44 -13.73 -1.84 0.79
N LEU A 45 -13.06 -0.74 1.15
CA LEU A 45 -12.38 -0.58 2.44
C LEU A 45 -13.26 0.17 3.46
N HIS A 46 -14.54 -0.21 3.52
CA HIS A 46 -15.48 0.33 4.51
C HIS A 46 -15.05 -0.10 5.92
N PRO A 47 -15.21 0.74 6.97
CA PRO A 47 -14.87 0.37 8.35
C PRO A 47 -15.44 -0.98 8.79
N ASP A 48 -16.66 -1.33 8.39
CA ASP A 48 -17.28 -2.62 8.72
C ASP A 48 -16.57 -3.83 8.09
N VAL A 49 -15.83 -3.62 7.00
CA VAL A 49 -15.00 -4.64 6.36
C VAL A 49 -13.61 -4.63 7.00
N VAL A 50 -13.00 -3.45 7.11
CA VAL A 50 -11.59 -3.37 7.46
C VAL A 50 -11.29 -3.43 8.96
N SER A 51 -12.29 -3.18 9.82
CA SER A 51 -12.14 -3.27 11.28
C SER A 51 -11.85 -4.68 11.80
N ALA A 52 -12.13 -5.69 10.98
CA ALA A 52 -11.77 -7.08 11.27
C ALA A 52 -10.24 -7.33 11.18
N PHE A 53 -9.50 -6.46 10.49
CA PHE A 53 -8.07 -6.62 10.26
C PHE A 53 -7.24 -5.70 11.15
N GLU A 54 -6.01 -6.10 11.44
CA GLU A 54 -5.07 -5.30 12.25
C GLU A 54 -4.25 -4.35 11.38
N TYR A 55 -3.92 -4.80 10.15
CA TYR A 55 -3.17 -4.02 9.17
C TYR A 55 -3.81 -4.13 7.79
N ILE A 56 -3.72 -3.03 7.04
CA ILE A 56 -4.15 -2.93 5.65
C ILE A 56 -2.94 -2.44 4.84
N PHE A 57 -2.58 -3.19 3.82
CA PHE A 57 -1.62 -2.81 2.79
C PHE A 57 -2.39 -2.43 1.54
N ILE A 58 -2.12 -1.26 0.97
CA ILE A 58 -2.71 -0.82 -0.29
C ILE A 58 -1.56 -0.57 -1.27
N TRP A 59 -1.45 -1.41 -2.30
CA TRP A 59 -0.35 -1.39 -3.26
C TRP A 59 -0.86 -1.03 -4.65
N ASP A 60 -0.03 -0.32 -5.43
CA ASP A 60 -0.16 -0.29 -6.88
C ASP A 60 0.54 -1.48 -7.52
N GLU A 61 0.16 -1.75 -8.75
CA GLU A 61 0.71 -2.81 -9.58
C GLU A 61 2.17 -2.64 -10.00
N ASP A 62 2.68 -1.42 -9.97
CA ASP A 62 4.01 -1.08 -10.45
C ASP A 62 5.08 -1.18 -9.35
N LEU A 63 4.70 -1.69 -8.17
CA LEU A 63 5.61 -1.93 -7.07
C LEU A 63 6.26 -3.31 -7.19
N GLY A 64 7.60 -3.32 -7.27
CA GLY A 64 8.40 -4.52 -7.11
C GLY A 64 8.37 -5.00 -5.66
N VAL A 65 8.03 -6.27 -5.45
CA VAL A 65 7.79 -6.86 -4.12
C VAL A 65 8.71 -8.04 -3.83
N GLU A 66 9.68 -8.29 -4.72
CA GLU A 66 10.60 -9.43 -4.69
C GLU A 66 11.45 -9.46 -3.41
N HIS A 67 11.67 -8.29 -2.81
CA HIS A 67 12.44 -8.12 -1.58
C HIS A 67 11.60 -7.65 -0.39
N PHE A 68 10.28 -7.60 -0.54
CA PHE A 68 9.39 -7.21 0.55
C PHE A 68 9.08 -8.41 1.45
N ASN A 69 9.18 -8.20 2.76
CA ASN A 69 8.75 -9.16 3.78
C ASN A 69 7.69 -8.48 4.66
N GLY A 70 6.44 -8.91 4.50
CA GLY A 70 5.30 -8.34 5.22
C GLY A 70 5.40 -8.48 6.73
N ASP A 71 5.84 -9.64 7.22
CA ASP A 71 5.95 -9.90 8.66
C ASP A 71 6.97 -8.98 9.32
N LYS A 72 8.18 -8.87 8.74
CA LYS A 72 9.21 -7.94 9.22
C LYS A 72 8.76 -6.48 9.15
N TYR A 73 7.99 -6.13 8.13
CA TYR A 73 7.45 -4.78 8.01
C TYR A 73 6.44 -4.50 9.11
N ILE A 74 5.53 -5.44 9.40
CA ILE A 74 4.58 -5.33 10.52
C ILE A 74 5.32 -5.24 11.86
N GLU A 75 6.39 -6.01 12.06
CA GLU A 75 7.25 -5.91 13.25
C GLU A 75 7.79 -4.49 13.44
N LEU A 76 8.29 -3.85 12.37
CA LEU A 76 8.77 -2.46 12.42
C LEU A 76 7.64 -1.48 12.72
N VAL A 77 6.49 -1.64 12.05
CA VAL A 77 5.29 -0.82 12.28
C VAL A 77 4.86 -0.88 13.74
N LYS A 78 4.78 -2.08 14.31
CA LYS A 78 4.46 -2.31 15.73
C LYS A 78 5.50 -1.71 16.66
N LYS A 79 6.79 -1.98 16.40
CA LYS A 79 7.92 -1.50 17.21
C LYS A 79 7.96 0.02 17.32
N HIS A 80 7.58 0.73 16.25
CA HIS A 80 7.64 2.18 16.17
C HIS A 80 6.28 2.88 16.30
N GLY A 81 5.18 2.14 16.48
CA GLY A 81 3.84 2.72 16.62
C GLY A 81 3.38 3.51 15.39
N LEU A 82 3.69 3.02 14.19
CA LEU A 82 3.39 3.74 12.94
C LEU A 82 1.94 3.49 12.52
N GLU A 83 1.12 4.54 12.46
CA GLU A 83 -0.27 4.43 11.98
C GLU A 83 -0.34 4.35 10.45
N ILE A 84 0.48 5.14 9.76
CA ILE A 84 0.64 5.15 8.31
C ILE A 84 2.14 5.12 8.01
N SER A 85 2.54 4.21 7.13
CA SER A 85 3.93 4.11 6.70
C SER A 85 4.03 3.57 5.28
N GLN A 86 5.17 3.84 4.65
CA GLN A 86 5.53 3.31 3.33
C GLN A 86 6.95 2.71 3.42
N PRO A 87 7.23 1.58 2.77
CA PRO A 87 8.60 1.09 2.60
C PRO A 87 9.49 2.11 1.88
N GLY A 88 10.76 2.17 2.28
CA GLY A 88 11.76 2.99 1.60
C GLY A 88 12.14 2.42 0.24
N LEU A 89 12.22 3.27 -0.77
CA LEU A 89 12.57 2.95 -2.15
C LEU A 89 14.08 3.08 -2.39
N GLU A 90 14.63 2.18 -3.20
CA GLU A 90 16.04 2.25 -3.61
C GLU A 90 16.30 3.50 -4.47
N PRO A 91 17.42 4.23 -4.25
CA PRO A 91 17.69 5.50 -4.92
C PRO A 91 18.10 5.38 -6.39
N ASN A 92 18.25 4.16 -6.92
CA ASN A 92 18.95 3.89 -8.18
C ASN A 92 18.19 4.33 -9.45
N ASN A 93 16.88 4.63 -9.37
CA ASN A 93 16.04 4.96 -10.53
C ASN A 93 15.46 6.38 -10.52
N GLY A 94 16.00 7.28 -9.69
CA GLY A 94 15.45 8.62 -9.52
C GLY A 94 14.20 8.58 -8.64
N LEU A 95 14.24 9.33 -7.54
CA LEU A 95 13.13 9.43 -6.61
C LEU A 95 12.37 10.72 -6.85
N THR A 96 11.04 10.61 -6.90
CA THR A 96 10.17 11.78 -6.95
C THR A 96 10.39 12.60 -5.68
N TRP A 97 10.20 11.98 -4.50
CA TRP A 97 10.30 12.62 -3.18
C TRP A 97 11.47 12.04 -2.36
N GLU A 98 12.21 12.88 -1.63
CA GLU A 98 13.28 12.40 -0.75
C GLU A 98 12.74 11.63 0.46
N MET A 99 11.50 11.91 0.89
CA MET A 99 10.87 11.20 2.02
C MET A 99 10.70 9.70 1.78
N THR A 100 10.59 9.26 0.52
CA THR A 100 10.43 7.83 0.19
C THR A 100 11.76 7.11 0.04
N LYS A 101 12.90 7.81 0.11
CA LYS A 101 14.23 7.24 -0.07
C LYS A 101 14.60 6.28 1.05
N ARG A 102 15.09 5.09 0.70
CA ARG A 102 15.73 4.19 1.67
C ARG A 102 17.01 4.82 2.22
N ARG A 103 17.15 4.82 3.54
CA ARG A 103 18.37 5.25 4.25
C ARG A 103 19.06 4.04 4.86
N GLY A 104 20.35 3.85 4.58
CA GLY A 104 21.09 2.67 5.01
C GLY A 104 21.49 2.64 6.49
N ASN A 105 21.34 3.75 7.21
CA ASN A 105 21.78 3.93 8.59
C ASN A 105 20.63 3.92 9.62
N SER A 106 19.39 3.69 9.20
CA SER A 106 18.22 3.65 10.09
C SER A 106 17.19 2.63 9.62
N GLU A 107 16.43 2.07 10.56
CA GLU A 107 15.30 1.18 10.29
C GLU A 107 14.05 1.98 9.84
N VAL A 108 13.87 3.19 10.37
CA VAL A 108 12.77 4.12 10.05
C VAL A 108 13.31 5.55 9.99
N HIS A 109 12.78 6.37 9.08
CA HIS A 109 13.00 7.81 9.08
C HIS A 109 11.66 8.54 8.98
N MET A 110 11.45 9.51 9.87
CA MET A 110 10.23 10.33 9.92
C MET A 110 10.48 11.78 9.49
N VAL A 111 11.76 12.14 9.28
CA VAL A 111 12.20 13.49 8.91
C VAL A 111 13.02 13.41 7.65
N THR A 112 12.68 14.28 6.69
CA THR A 112 13.45 14.45 5.47
C THR A 112 13.64 15.92 5.15
N ASP A 113 14.77 16.22 4.54
CA ASP A 113 14.99 17.47 3.83
C ASP A 113 14.61 17.22 2.37
N GLU A 114 13.60 17.92 1.88
CA GLU A 114 13.18 17.86 0.47
C GLU A 114 13.99 18.81 -0.39
N LYS A 115 13.86 18.65 -1.72
CA LYS A 115 14.53 19.50 -2.70
C LYS A 115 14.13 20.99 -2.51
N PRO A 116 15.03 21.95 -2.75
CA PRO A 116 14.68 23.37 -2.64
C PRO A 116 13.45 23.74 -3.49
N GLY A 117 12.51 24.48 -2.90
CA GLY A 117 11.25 24.86 -3.56
C GLY A 117 10.17 23.77 -3.55
N TRP A 118 10.48 22.58 -3.04
CA TRP A 118 9.49 21.55 -2.71
C TRP A 118 9.03 21.77 -1.27
N CYS A 119 7.77 21.47 -0.97
CA CYS A 119 7.19 21.67 0.37
C CYS A 119 7.20 23.12 0.88
N ASN A 120 6.95 24.11 0.02
CA ASN A 120 6.82 25.51 0.45
C ASN A 120 5.65 25.74 1.42
N ASP A 121 4.66 24.85 1.41
CA ASP A 121 3.54 24.84 2.34
C ASP A 121 3.47 23.47 3.04
N PRO A 122 3.72 23.42 4.36
CA PRO A 122 3.70 22.18 5.12
C PRO A 122 2.28 21.63 5.32
N HIS A 123 1.23 22.29 4.83
CA HIS A 123 -0.16 21.80 4.81
C HIS A 123 -0.57 21.18 3.47
N LEU A 124 0.28 21.26 2.44
CA LEU A 124 0.00 20.64 1.14
C LEU A 124 0.65 19.26 1.04
N PRO A 125 -0.04 18.26 0.44
CA PRO A 125 0.57 16.97 0.16
C PRO A 125 1.77 17.09 -0.79
N PRO A 126 2.81 16.25 -0.63
CA PRO A 126 2.96 15.21 0.41
C PRO A 126 3.60 15.72 1.72
N CYS A 127 3.76 17.03 1.86
CA CYS A 127 4.57 17.69 2.88
C CYS A 127 3.86 17.87 4.24
N ALA A 128 2.52 17.83 4.24
CA ALA A 128 1.67 17.54 5.40
C ALA A 128 1.14 16.12 5.28
N ALA A 129 1.46 15.26 6.23
CA ALA A 129 0.85 13.94 6.28
C ALA A 129 -0.59 14.03 6.81
N TYR A 130 -1.57 13.99 5.89
CA TYR A 130 -2.70 13.03 5.87
C TYR A 130 -3.44 13.21 4.52
N SER A 131 -2.84 12.78 3.40
CA SER A 131 -3.58 12.74 2.14
C SER A 131 -3.01 11.72 1.16
N LEU A 132 -3.91 10.85 0.71
CA LEU A 132 -3.73 9.96 -0.42
C LEU A 132 -3.86 10.76 -1.71
N SER A 133 -2.74 11.26 -2.20
CA SER A 133 -2.62 11.82 -3.55
C SER A 133 -1.42 11.18 -4.24
N LEU A 134 -1.66 10.25 -5.16
CA LEU A 134 -0.68 9.83 -6.13
C LEU A 134 -1.29 9.70 -7.53
N SER A 135 -0.47 10.14 -8.47
CA SER A 135 -0.68 10.30 -9.90
C SER A 135 -1.03 8.98 -10.57
N LEU A 136 -1.93 9.04 -11.55
CA LEU A 136 -2.33 7.89 -12.37
C LEU A 136 -1.14 7.34 -13.17
N SER A 137 -0.70 6.14 -12.80
CA SER A 137 -0.31 5.09 -13.73
C SER A 137 -1.21 3.89 -13.46
N CYS A 138 -1.57 3.15 -14.52
CA CYS A 138 -2.63 2.15 -14.54
C CYS A 138 -2.08 0.73 -14.32
N LEU A 139 -2.77 -0.09 -13.49
CA LEU A 139 -3.24 -1.49 -13.67
C LEU A 139 -3.31 -2.35 -12.38
N CYS A 140 -4.35 -2.20 -11.56
CA CYS A 140 -4.73 -3.09 -10.43
C CYS A 140 -4.16 -2.69 -9.06
N VAL A 141 -5.08 -2.43 -8.12
CA VAL A 141 -4.72 -2.13 -6.73
C VAL A 141 -4.90 -3.40 -5.93
N CYS A 142 -3.82 -3.85 -5.32
CA CYS A 142 -3.84 -4.98 -4.43
C CYS A 142 -4.02 -4.48 -3.00
N VAL A 143 -5.04 -4.99 -2.31
CA VAL A 143 -5.19 -4.79 -0.88
C VAL A 143 -4.88 -6.11 -0.19
N CYS A 144 -3.78 -6.15 0.57
CA CYS A 144 -3.47 -7.26 1.46
C CYS A 144 -3.86 -6.84 2.88
N VAL A 145 -4.59 -7.69 3.59
CA VAL A 145 -5.00 -7.42 4.97
C VAL A 145 -4.49 -8.53 5.87
N HIS A 146 -3.90 -8.16 7.01
CA HIS A 146 -3.36 -9.12 7.97
C HIS A 146 -4.38 -9.33 9.10
N ALA A 147 -4.81 -10.58 9.28
CA ALA A 147 -5.73 -10.97 10.34
C ALA A 147 -4.95 -11.40 11.60
N SER A 148 -5.32 -10.85 12.75
CA SER A 148 -4.76 -11.27 14.03
C SER A 148 -5.36 -12.63 14.42
N PRO A 149 -4.56 -13.61 14.89
CA PRO A 149 -5.08 -14.91 15.35
C PRO A 149 -6.13 -14.79 16.46
N SER A 150 -6.09 -13.69 17.23
CA SER A 150 -7.02 -13.39 18.32
C SER A 150 -8.39 -12.85 17.87
N LYS A 151 -8.55 -12.49 16.59
CA LYS A 151 -9.77 -11.93 16.01
C LYS A 151 -10.46 -12.84 14.99
N SER A 152 -10.02 -14.10 14.89
CA SER A 152 -10.66 -15.12 14.05
C SER A 152 -12.11 -15.30 14.49
N ILE A 153 -13.07 -15.05 13.58
CA ILE A 153 -14.48 -15.43 13.76
C ILE A 153 -14.61 -16.95 13.63
#